data_AF-A0A170W8K1-F1
#
_entry.id   AF-A0A170W8K1-F1
#
_cell.length_a   1.000
_cell.length_b   1.000
_cell.length_c   1.000
_cell.angle_alpha   90.00
_cell.angle_beta   90.00
_cell.angle_gamma   90.00
#
_symmetry.space_group_name_H-M   'P 1'
#
loop_
_entity.id
_entity.type
_entity.pdbx_description
1 polymer ?
#
loop_
_entity_poly.entity_id
_entity_poly.type
_entity_poly.pdbx_seq_one_letter_code
_entity_poly.pdbx_strand_id
1 'polypeptide(L)'
;DSSGQTKWDGCANVNIKLFEFAQNFSHDYIDSFNINTNFWVFQYIYKRLKFLGNKYLSQIGVLLFLSLWHGLHSGYYMCFASEFFAVAMEKDLEQILTK
;
A
#
# COMPACT_ATOMS: atom_id res chain seq x y z
N ASP A 1 -0.10 19.72 15.53
CA ASP A 1 0.68 18.59 16.09
C ASP A 1 0.26 18.44 17.55
N SER A 2 0.84 17.51 18.30
CA SER A 2 0.63 17.37 19.75
C SER A 2 1.03 18.63 20.56
N SER A 3 1.67 19.60 19.88
CA SER A 3 2.14 20.88 20.40
C SER A 3 1.21 22.05 20.00
N GLY A 4 0.09 21.80 19.33
CA GLY A 4 -0.86 22.84 18.86
C GLY A 4 -0.46 23.59 17.59
N GLN A 5 0.64 23.22 16.92
CA GLN A 5 1.07 23.84 15.67
C GLN A 5 0.32 23.27 14.46
N THR A 6 -0.01 24.13 13.50
CA THR A 6 -0.61 23.70 12.23
C THR A 6 0.37 22.82 11.45
N LYS A 7 0.00 21.55 11.23
CA LYS A 7 0.70 20.69 10.28
C LYS A 7 0.10 20.89 8.91
N TRP A 8 0.94 21.23 7.93
CA TRP A 8 0.55 21.41 6.52
C TRP A 8 0.73 20.11 5.72
N ASP A 9 0.44 18.96 6.33
CA ASP A 9 0.67 17.62 5.77
C ASP A 9 -0.58 17.00 5.13
N GLY A 10 -1.74 17.66 5.17
CA GLY A 10 -2.99 17.11 4.62
C GLY A 10 -2.95 16.80 3.11
N CYS A 11 -2.13 17.52 2.34
CA CYS A 11 -1.91 17.25 0.91
C CYS A 11 -0.57 16.55 0.63
N ALA A 12 0.18 16.16 1.66
CA ALA A 12 1.47 15.49 1.48
C ALA A 12 1.22 14.07 0.96
N ASN A 13 1.63 13.83 -0.29
CA ASN A 13 1.44 12.53 -0.93
C ASN A 13 2.69 11.64 -0.90
N VAL A 14 3.85 12.19 -0.52
CA VAL A 14 5.12 11.47 -0.46
C VAL A 14 5.88 11.85 0.80
N ASN A 15 6.39 10.86 1.52
CA ASN A 15 7.34 11.02 2.61
C ASN A 15 8.74 10.59 2.14
N ILE A 16 9.52 11.57 1.68
CA ILE A 16 10.85 11.33 1.07
C ILE A 16 11.79 10.59 2.03
N LYS A 17 11.81 10.97 3.32
CA LYS A 17 12.72 10.33 4.29
C LYS A 17 12.36 8.86 4.49
N LEU A 18 11.07 8.55 4.63
CA LEU A 18 10.65 7.16 4.78
C LEU A 18 10.88 6.35 3.50
N PHE A 19 10.70 6.97 2.33
CA PHE A 19 10.92 6.33 1.04
C PHE A 19 12.40 5.96 0.80
N GLU A 20 13.32 6.90 1.03
CA GLU A 20 14.77 6.69 0.81
C GLU A 20 15.39 5.71 1.82
N PHE A 21 14.85 5.65 3.04
CA PHE A 21 15.33 4.77 4.11
C PHE A 21 14.42 3.57 4.36
N ALA A 22 13.56 3.22 3.40
CA ALA A 22 12.62 2.11 3.53
C ALA A 22 13.37 0.78 3.72
N GLN A 23 13.03 0.05 4.80
CA GLN A 23 13.60 -1.27 5.08
C GLN A 23 12.60 -2.39 4.76
N ASN A 24 11.32 -2.06 4.83
CA ASN A 24 10.20 -2.94 4.59
C ASN A 24 9.39 -2.46 3.39
N PHE A 25 8.98 -3.39 2.54
CA PHE A 25 8.23 -3.06 1.32
C PHE A 25 6.79 -2.67 1.68
N SER A 26 6.14 -3.43 2.54
CA SER A 26 4.74 -3.24 2.92
C SER A 26 4.48 -1.97 3.73
N HIS A 27 5.36 -1.67 4.69
CA HIS A 27 5.13 -0.63 5.71
C HIS A 27 5.96 0.64 5.54
N ASP A 28 7.09 0.59 4.84
CA ASP A 28 7.90 1.79 4.61
C ASP A 28 7.74 2.27 3.17
N TYR A 29 7.86 1.38 2.19
CA TYR A 29 7.83 1.77 0.78
C TYR A 29 6.43 2.15 0.30
N ILE A 30 5.43 1.28 0.50
CA ILE A 30 4.05 1.55 0.08
C ILE A 30 3.46 2.73 0.87
N ASP A 31 3.64 2.78 2.18
CA ASP A 31 3.07 3.84 3.02
C ASP A 31 3.75 5.21 2.81
N SER A 32 4.99 5.26 2.30
CA SER A 32 5.69 6.53 2.03
C SER A 32 5.31 7.17 0.70
N PHE A 33 4.78 6.42 -0.26
CA PHE A 33 4.41 6.93 -1.57
C PHE A 33 2.90 6.88 -1.79
N ASN A 34 2.35 7.91 -2.40
CA ASN A 34 0.93 8.02 -2.70
C ASN A 34 0.01 7.93 -1.46
N ILE A 35 0.44 8.55 -0.36
CA ILE A 35 -0.18 8.49 0.98
C ILE A 35 -1.69 8.70 0.94
N ASN A 36 -2.15 9.76 0.26
CA ASN A 36 -3.56 10.11 0.21
C ASN A 36 -4.37 9.10 -0.62
N THR A 37 -3.78 8.58 -1.69
CA THR A 37 -4.40 7.54 -2.51
C THR A 37 -4.50 6.23 -1.75
N ASN A 38 -3.46 5.81 -1.03
CA ASN A 38 -3.49 4.60 -0.22
C ASN A 38 -4.56 4.69 0.87
N PHE A 39 -4.68 5.85 1.53
CA PHE A 39 -5.77 6.08 2.47
C PHE A 39 -7.14 6.00 1.80
N TRP A 40 -7.32 6.63 0.64
CA TRP A 40 -8.57 6.59 -0.11
C TRP A 40 -8.94 5.16 -0.53
N VAL A 41 -8.00 4.42 -1.12
CA VAL A 41 -8.18 3.02 -1.53
C VAL A 41 -8.51 2.13 -0.33
N PHE A 42 -7.84 2.33 0.80
CA PHE A 42 -8.13 1.59 2.02
C PHE A 42 -9.57 1.80 2.51
N GLN A 43 -10.03 3.05 2.55
CA GLN A 43 -11.38 3.37 3.04
C GLN A 43 -12.48 2.96 2.04
N TYR A 44 -12.27 3.23 0.75
CA TYR A 44 -13.32 3.10 -0.26
C TYR A 44 -13.33 1.76 -0.99
N ILE A 45 -12.23 1.00 -0.97
CA ILE A 45 -12.12 -0.25 -1.72
C ILE A 45 -11.81 -1.40 -0.78
N TYR A 46 -10.69 -1.35 -0.06
CA TYR A 46 -10.26 -2.46 0.80
C TYR A 46 -11.32 -2.81 1.86
N LYS A 47 -11.79 -1.81 2.64
CA LYS A 47 -12.82 -2.02 3.65
C LYS A 47 -14.16 -2.49 3.06
N ARG A 48 -14.48 -2.07 1.84
CA ARG A 48 -15.71 -2.49 1.16
C ARG A 48 -15.61 -3.92 0.66
N LEU A 49 -14.42 -4.42 0.34
CA LEU A 49 -14.16 -5.82 -0.01
C LEU A 49 -14.15 -6.77 1.19
N LYS A 50 -14.44 -6.30 2.42
CA LYS A 50 -14.48 -7.13 3.63
C LYS A 50 -15.52 -8.27 3.54
N PHE A 51 -16.56 -8.13 2.73
CA PHE A 51 -17.57 -9.18 2.53
C PHE A 51 -16.98 -10.48 1.96
N LEU A 52 -15.80 -10.43 1.32
CA LEU A 52 -15.13 -11.61 0.78
C LEU A 52 -14.57 -12.55 1.87
N GLY A 53 -14.48 -12.11 3.13
CA GLY A 53 -14.04 -12.96 4.25
C GLY A 53 -12.56 -13.36 4.24
N ASN A 54 -11.79 -13.00 3.20
CA ASN A 54 -10.36 -13.33 3.08
C ASN A 54 -9.53 -12.08 2.76
N LYS A 55 -8.53 -11.81 3.60
CA LYS A 55 -7.61 -10.67 3.46
C LYS A 55 -6.85 -10.68 2.13
N TYR A 56 -6.41 -11.84 1.67
CA TYR A 56 -5.68 -11.98 0.41
C TYR A 56 -6.57 -11.66 -0.79
N LEU A 57 -7.84 -12.09 -0.78
CA LEU A 57 -8.80 -11.76 -1.84
C LEU A 57 -9.11 -10.26 -1.85
N SER A 58 -9.28 -9.63 -0.69
CA SER A 58 -9.47 -8.17 -0.60
C SER A 58 -8.23 -7.41 -1.10
N GLN A 59 -7.02 -7.88 -0.79
CA GLN A 59 -5.77 -7.27 -1.27
C GLN A 59 -5.61 -7.42 -2.79
N ILE A 60 -5.83 -8.61 -3.34
CA ILE A 60 -5.81 -8.85 -4.79
C ILE A 60 -6.82 -7.94 -5.50
N GLY A 61 -8.04 -7.80 -4.95
CA GLY A 61 -9.06 -6.91 -5.50
C GLY A 61 -8.64 -5.43 -5.50
N VAL A 62 -7.96 -4.98 -4.45
CA VAL A 62 -7.38 -3.62 -4.39
C VAL A 62 -6.29 -3.41 -5.43
N LEU A 63 -5.34 -4.35 -5.56
CA LEU A 63 -4.24 -4.24 -6.52
C LEU A 63 -4.73 -4.32 -7.98
N LEU A 64 -5.75 -5.14 -8.24
CA LEU A 64 -6.44 -5.16 -9.53
C LEU A 64 -7.09 -3.82 -9.84
N PHE A 65 -7.82 -3.23 -8.89
CA PHE A 65 -8.41 -1.91 -9.07
C PHE A 65 -7.33 -0.86 -9.34
N LEU A 66 -6.25 -0.85 -8.57
CA LEU A 66 -5.13 0.08 -8.73
C LEU A 66 -4.48 -0.06 -10.12
N SER A 67 -4.31 -1.29 -10.61
CA SER A 67 -3.78 -1.53 -11.95
C SER A 67 -4.67 -0.94 -13.04
N LEU A 68 -5.98 -1.16 -12.93
CA LEU A 68 -6.98 -0.63 -13.87
C LEU A 68 -7.08 0.89 -13.79
N TRP A 69 -6.99 1.46 -12.59
CA TRP A 69 -7.04 2.90 -12.35
C TRP A 69 -5.85 3.63 -13.00
N HIS A 70 -4.66 3.03 -13.01
CA HIS A 70 -3.49 3.59 -13.69
C HIS A 70 -3.59 3.49 -15.23
N GLY A 71 -4.29 2.46 -15.74
CA GLY A 71 -4.62 2.35 -17.15
C GLY A 71 -4.59 0.90 -17.67
N LEU A 72 -4.77 0.75 -18.98
CA LEU A 72 -4.85 -0.57 -19.63
C LEU A 72 -3.49 -1.07 -20.16
N HIS A 73 -2.40 -0.36 -19.87
CA HIS A 73 -1.06 -0.79 -20.26
C HIS A 73 -0.59 -1.96 -19.39
N SER A 74 0.02 -2.96 -20.04
CA SER A 74 0.48 -4.20 -19.39
C SER A 74 1.45 -3.97 -18.23
N GLY A 75 2.27 -2.91 -18.31
CA GLY A 75 3.23 -2.56 -17.26
C GLY A 75 2.60 -2.32 -15.89
N TYR A 76 1.38 -1.75 -15.84
CA TYR A 76 0.70 -1.53 -14.56
C TYR A 76 0.32 -2.84 -13.90
N TYR A 77 -0.27 -3.78 -14.64
CA TYR A 77 -0.62 -5.10 -14.10
C TYR A 77 0.60 -5.87 -13.61
N MET A 78 1.71 -5.82 -14.35
CA MET A 78 2.97 -6.45 -13.92
C MET A 78 3.49 -5.81 -12.63
N CYS A 79 3.42 -4.49 -12.51
CA CYS A 79 3.86 -3.76 -11.31
C CYS A 79 3.04 -4.16 -10.08
N PHE A 80 1.70 -4.09 -10.15
CA PHE A 80 0.82 -4.43 -9.02
C PHE A 80 0.81 -5.93 -8.70
N ALA A 81 1.04 -6.81 -9.69
CA ALA A 81 1.26 -8.23 -9.43
C ALA A 81 2.58 -8.46 -8.68
N SER A 82 3.64 -7.77 -9.07
CA SER A 82 4.95 -7.85 -8.38
C SER A 82 4.84 -7.32 -6.95
N GLU A 83 4.07 -6.25 -6.73
CA GLU A 83 3.76 -5.72 -5.40
C GLU A 83 3.11 -6.79 -4.50
N PHE A 84 2.11 -7.51 -5.02
CA PHE A 84 1.48 -8.61 -4.28
C PHE A 84 2.49 -9.68 -3.83
N PHE A 85 3.36 -10.12 -4.75
CA PHE A 85 4.37 -11.12 -4.43
C PHE A 85 5.41 -10.60 -3.44
N ALA A 86 5.88 -9.37 -3.58
CA ALA A 86 6.82 -8.75 -2.65
C ALA A 86 6.26 -8.71 -1.22
N VAL A 87 5.01 -8.24 -1.06
CA VAL A 87 4.32 -8.19 0.25
C VAL A 87 4.11 -9.60 0.83
N ALA A 88 3.73 -10.57 -0.01
CA ALA A 88 3.55 -11.95 0.45
C ALA A 88 4.87 -12.58 0.92
N MET A 89 5.95 -12.41 0.13
CA MET A 89 7.28 -12.90 0.48
C MET A 89 7.84 -12.25 1.74
N GLU A 90 7.66 -10.94 1.88
CA GLU A 90 8.07 -10.19 3.07
C GLU A 90 7.38 -10.74 4.33
N LYS A 91 6.07 -10.96 4.27
CA LYS A 91 5.30 -11.51 5.38
C LYS A 91 5.76 -12.93 5.76
N ASP A 92 6.06 -13.77 4.78
CA ASP A 92 6.57 -15.12 5.04
C ASP A 92 7.98 -15.06 5.65
N LEU A 93 8.84 -14.14 5.18
CA LEU A 93 10.17 -13.90 5.72
C LEU A 93 10.12 -13.40 7.17
N GLU A 94 9.25 -12.43 7.47
CA GLU A 94 9.04 -11.92 8.83
C GLU A 94 8.66 -13.06 9.78
N GLN A 95 7.76 -13.96 9.37
CA GLN A 95 7.35 -15.12 10.16
C GLN A 95 8.48 -16.11 10.43
N ILE A 96 9.45 -16.22 9.52
CA ILE A 96 10.64 -17.06 9.70
C ILE A 96 11.62 -16.38 10.64
N LEU A 97 11.84 -15.08 10.51
CA LEU A 97 12.82 -14.32 11.30
C LEU A 97 12.38 -14.05 12.75
N THR A 98 11.08 -14.00 13.01
CA THR A 98 10.53 -13.81 14.37
C THR A 98 10.24 -15.13 15.11
N LYS A 99 10.49 -16.28 14.47
CA LYS A 99 10.52 -17.59 15.13
C LYS A 99 11.88 -17.84 15.79
#